data_AF-A0A1Q9PCA0-F1
#
_entry.id   AF-A0A1Q9PCA0-F1
#
_cell.length_a   1.000
_cell.length_b   1.000
_cell.length_c   1.000
_cell.angle_alpha   90.00
_cell.angle_beta   90.00
_cell.angle_gamma   90.00
#
_symmetry.space_group_name_H-M   'P 1'
#
loop_
_entity.id
_entity.type
_entity.pdbx_description
1 polymer ?
#
loop_
_entity_poly.entity_id
_entity_poly.type
_entity_poly.pdbx_seq_one_letter_code
_entity_poly.pdbx_strand_id
1 'polypeptide(L)'
;MVFKEKGKYNPKALEYLEEVQPLEFAKLSPLRRLDNLLGVVESLSKDNLQNYIKKLVKNYKNRIDTEYVNPNSSFLPEILAELQNLKKYPELVSHNLNFFLNILDLPLDDRWKVDKIKVPQKSFLRSFLVPKYVNLESLAETLGRTDAISIYKKYITNFLVSIYEDQEDEVEDLKSLFQKFFEEEEPKESESWVVIYREPAAGKLVFRKDVCLWDETLSDLPDEEFKYLVCCYGDFQGIKSENKHFILTMEHTIAKGDPYCSCIVHDTRIDWNLKHPSKEYWDNIWPLQKWQKRE
;
A
#
# COMPACT_ATOMS: atom_id res chain seq x y z
N MET A 1 -3.07 9.33 32.23
CA MET A 1 -3.42 9.06 30.83
C MET A 1 -3.35 7.54 30.65
N VAL A 2 -4.43 6.90 30.21
CA VAL A 2 -4.49 5.42 30.13
C VAL A 2 -4.43 5.02 28.66
N PHE A 3 -3.40 4.27 28.28
CA PHE A 3 -3.29 3.64 26.97
C PHE A 3 -3.81 2.19 27.04
N LYS A 4 -4.32 1.70 25.92
CA LYS A 4 -4.78 0.33 25.71
C LYS A 4 -3.96 -0.30 24.58
N GLU A 5 -3.79 -1.62 24.63
CA GLU A 5 -3.17 -2.42 23.58
C GLU A 5 -4.27 -3.23 22.89
N LYS A 6 -4.24 -3.29 21.56
CA LYS A 6 -5.07 -4.19 20.75
C LYS A 6 -4.20 -4.96 19.75
N GLY A 7 -4.61 -6.20 19.49
CA GLY A 7 -3.89 -7.13 18.64
C GLY A 7 -2.77 -7.86 19.37
N LYS A 8 -2.15 -8.81 18.68
CA LYS A 8 -1.04 -9.60 19.18
C LYS A 8 -0.08 -9.87 18.04
N TYR A 9 1.22 -9.69 18.30
CA TYR A 9 2.23 -10.04 17.32
C TYR A 9 2.19 -11.55 17.08
N ASN A 10 2.06 -11.93 15.81
CA ASN A 10 2.14 -13.31 15.38
C ASN A 10 3.36 -13.46 14.46
N PRO A 11 4.45 -14.10 14.94
CA PRO A 11 5.68 -14.24 14.16
C PRO A 11 5.54 -15.17 12.94
N LYS A 12 4.36 -15.75 12.75
CA LYS A 12 3.98 -16.56 11.58
C LYS A 12 2.92 -15.90 10.71
N ALA A 13 2.49 -14.66 10.96
CA ALA A 13 1.43 -14.00 10.18
C ALA A 13 1.67 -14.09 8.67
N LEU A 14 2.90 -13.80 8.23
CA LEU A 14 3.30 -13.86 6.83
C LEU A 14 3.25 -15.28 6.21
N GLU A 15 3.16 -16.33 7.02
CA GLU A 15 3.06 -17.73 6.60
C GLU A 15 1.59 -18.19 6.45
N TYR A 16 0.60 -17.44 6.96
CA TYR A 16 -0.80 -17.79 6.80
C TYR A 16 -1.18 -17.80 5.32
N LEU A 17 -2.15 -18.64 4.97
CA LEU A 17 -2.63 -18.73 3.60
C LEU A 17 -3.80 -17.76 3.40
N GLU A 18 -3.65 -16.85 2.46
CA GLU A 18 -4.70 -15.97 1.97
C GLU A 18 -5.32 -16.58 0.71
N GLU A 19 -6.65 -16.56 0.62
CA GLU A 19 -7.38 -17.01 -0.56
C GLU A 19 -7.53 -15.85 -1.54
N VAL A 20 -7.00 -16.01 -2.76
CA VAL A 20 -7.03 -15.00 -3.82
C VAL A 20 -7.54 -15.61 -5.12
N GLN A 21 -8.37 -14.89 -5.87
CA GLN A 21 -8.61 -15.18 -7.28
C GLN A 21 -7.65 -14.30 -8.11
N PRO A 22 -6.53 -14.85 -8.63
CA PRO A 22 -5.41 -14.02 -9.08
C PRO A 22 -5.76 -13.05 -10.19
N LEU A 23 -6.50 -13.49 -11.22
CA LEU A 23 -6.89 -12.62 -12.33
C LEU A 23 -7.78 -11.44 -11.88
N GLU A 24 -8.81 -11.71 -11.09
CA GLU A 24 -9.70 -10.65 -10.58
C GLU A 24 -8.96 -9.68 -9.66
N PHE A 25 -8.08 -10.21 -8.80
CA PHE A 25 -7.24 -9.35 -7.98
C PHE A 25 -6.27 -8.51 -8.84
N ALA A 26 -5.68 -9.09 -9.89
CA ALA A 26 -4.78 -8.40 -10.79
C ALA A 26 -5.47 -7.22 -11.51
N LYS A 27 -6.71 -7.43 -11.98
CA LYS A 27 -7.55 -6.39 -12.58
C LYS A 27 -7.79 -5.25 -11.59
N LEU A 28 -8.20 -5.57 -10.35
CA LEU A 28 -8.59 -4.59 -9.34
C LEU A 28 -7.41 -3.80 -8.74
N SER A 29 -6.23 -4.41 -8.64
CA SER A 29 -5.09 -3.84 -7.93
C SER A 29 -3.92 -3.48 -8.86
N PRO A 30 -2.97 -4.39 -9.21
CA PRO A 30 -1.77 -3.98 -9.94
C PRO A 30 -2.06 -3.34 -11.31
N LEU A 31 -3.02 -3.86 -12.09
CA LEU A 31 -3.34 -3.32 -13.42
C LEU A 31 -4.09 -1.99 -13.35
N ARG A 32 -5.19 -1.91 -12.57
CA ARG A 32 -5.93 -0.65 -12.39
C ARG A 32 -5.04 0.46 -11.82
N ARG A 33 -4.15 0.14 -10.88
CA ARG A 33 -3.20 1.11 -10.30
C ARG A 33 -2.19 1.59 -11.34
N LEU A 34 -1.64 0.68 -12.13
CA LEU A 34 -0.71 1.03 -13.19
C LEU A 34 -1.39 1.87 -14.28
N ASP A 35 -2.63 1.54 -14.67
CA ASP A 35 -3.42 2.33 -15.60
C ASP A 35 -3.55 3.79 -15.15
N ASN A 36 -3.97 3.99 -13.90
CA ASN A 36 -4.09 5.33 -13.31
C ASN A 36 -2.76 6.06 -13.24
N LEU A 37 -1.68 5.38 -12.86
CA LEU A 37 -0.34 5.97 -12.83
C LEU A 37 0.10 6.42 -14.23
N LEU A 38 -0.16 5.63 -15.27
CA LEU A 38 0.14 6.03 -16.65
C LEU A 38 -0.65 7.27 -17.07
N GLY A 39 -1.93 7.38 -16.70
CA GLY A 39 -2.72 8.59 -16.97
C GLY A 39 -2.16 9.84 -16.26
N VAL A 40 -1.68 9.70 -15.03
CA VAL A 40 -1.03 10.80 -14.29
C VAL A 40 0.31 11.18 -14.92
N VAL A 41 1.11 10.21 -15.36
CA VAL A 41 2.36 10.49 -16.08
C VAL A 41 2.08 11.13 -17.44
N GLU A 42 1.07 10.67 -18.19
CA GLU A 42 0.66 11.26 -19.48
C GLU A 42 0.24 12.72 -19.32
N SER A 43 -0.46 13.07 -18.25
CA SER A 43 -0.92 14.44 -17.99
C SER A 43 0.17 15.37 -17.46
N LEU A 44 1.07 14.89 -16.60
CA LEU A 44 2.07 15.74 -15.92
C LEU A 44 3.47 15.71 -16.57
N SER A 45 3.79 14.66 -17.34
CA SER A 45 5.10 14.47 -17.94
C SER A 45 5.00 13.71 -19.27
N LYS A 46 4.10 14.18 -20.15
CA LYS A 46 3.77 13.55 -21.43
C LYS A 46 4.99 13.14 -22.25
N ASP A 47 5.99 14.00 -22.35
CA ASP A 47 7.20 13.79 -23.16
C ASP A 47 8.05 12.61 -22.65
N ASN A 48 7.92 12.27 -21.37
CA ASN A 48 8.65 11.16 -20.74
C ASN A 48 7.86 9.85 -20.70
N LEU A 49 6.57 9.85 -21.06
CA LEU A 49 5.70 8.67 -20.93
C LEU A 49 6.27 7.45 -21.67
N GLN A 50 6.75 7.62 -22.91
CA GLN A 50 7.29 6.51 -23.69
C GLN A 50 8.59 5.96 -23.10
N ASN A 51 9.44 6.82 -22.54
CA ASN A 51 10.66 6.37 -21.86
C ASN A 51 10.32 5.61 -20.57
N TYR A 52 9.35 6.12 -19.80
CA TYR A 52 8.85 5.45 -18.59
C TYR A 52 8.28 4.06 -18.90
N ILE A 53 7.48 3.92 -19.96
CA ILE A 53 6.92 2.62 -20.38
C ILE A 53 8.04 1.64 -20.75
N LYS A 54 9.05 2.08 -21.51
CA LYS A 54 10.21 1.23 -21.86
C LYS A 54 10.96 0.76 -20.61
N LYS A 55 11.13 1.64 -19.62
CA LYS A 55 11.75 1.31 -18.32
C LYS A 55 10.91 0.30 -17.53
N LEU A 56 9.60 0.50 -17.45
CA LEU A 56 8.69 -0.44 -16.81
C LEU A 56 8.75 -1.83 -17.44
N VAL A 57 8.64 -1.92 -18.77
CA VAL A 57 8.72 -3.19 -19.51
C VAL A 57 10.04 -3.91 -19.19
N LYS A 58 11.17 -3.19 -19.27
CA LYS A 58 12.48 -3.74 -18.94
C LYS A 58 12.54 -4.22 -17.48
N ASN A 59 12.10 -3.42 -16.53
CA ASN A 59 12.20 -3.71 -15.10
C ASN A 59 11.30 -4.88 -14.69
N TYR A 60 10.09 -5.00 -15.25
CA TYR A 60 9.25 -6.18 -15.06
C TYR A 60 9.86 -7.42 -15.70
N LYS A 61 10.28 -7.33 -16.97
CA LYS A 61 10.90 -8.45 -17.68
C LYS A 61 12.11 -9.05 -16.95
N ASN A 62 12.95 -8.20 -16.36
CA ASN A 62 14.14 -8.64 -15.62
C ASN A 62 13.84 -9.35 -14.29
N ARG A 63 12.60 -9.33 -13.82
CA ARG A 63 12.17 -9.91 -12.53
C ARG A 63 11.14 -11.04 -12.70
N ILE A 64 10.99 -11.54 -13.92
CA ILE A 64 10.09 -12.63 -14.28
C ILE A 64 10.95 -13.85 -14.55
N ASP A 65 10.72 -14.93 -13.82
CA ASP A 65 11.38 -16.22 -14.07
C ASP A 65 10.53 -17.10 -14.99
N THR A 66 9.20 -16.95 -14.92
CA THR A 66 8.23 -17.77 -15.66
C THR A 66 7.25 -16.90 -16.46
N GLU A 67 7.07 -17.22 -17.75
CA GLU A 67 6.07 -16.57 -18.60
C GLU A 67 4.76 -17.36 -18.60
N TYR A 68 3.73 -16.82 -17.94
CA TYR A 68 2.35 -17.33 -17.91
C TYR A 68 1.51 -16.76 -19.05
N VAL A 69 1.79 -15.52 -19.45
CA VAL A 69 0.97 -14.70 -20.33
C VAL A 69 1.79 -14.18 -21.49
N ASN A 70 1.42 -14.59 -22.71
CA ASN A 70 1.97 -14.02 -23.94
C ASN A 70 1.30 -12.67 -24.26
N PRO A 71 2.03 -11.64 -24.73
CA PRO A 71 1.45 -10.37 -25.17
C PRO A 71 0.38 -10.49 -26.28
N ASN A 72 0.40 -11.56 -27.05
CA ASN A 72 -0.56 -11.86 -28.12
C ASN A 72 -1.69 -12.80 -27.65
N SER A 73 -1.84 -13.03 -26.35
CA SER A 73 -2.86 -13.93 -25.83
C SER A 73 -4.26 -13.40 -26.09
N SER A 74 -5.17 -14.29 -26.50
CA SER A 74 -6.55 -13.94 -26.87
C SER A 74 -7.41 -13.43 -25.72
N PHE A 75 -7.01 -13.62 -24.46
CA PHE A 75 -7.75 -13.11 -23.29
C PHE A 75 -7.35 -11.68 -22.90
N LEU A 76 -6.18 -11.19 -23.31
CA LEU A 76 -5.72 -9.84 -22.96
C LEU A 76 -6.68 -8.73 -23.43
N PRO A 77 -7.30 -8.79 -24.63
CA PRO A 77 -8.27 -7.79 -25.06
C PRO A 77 -9.42 -7.57 -24.09
N GLU A 78 -9.90 -8.63 -23.40
CA GLU A 78 -10.97 -8.53 -22.41
C GLU A 78 -10.51 -7.72 -21.18
N ILE A 79 -9.32 -8.03 -20.65
CA ILE A 79 -8.72 -7.29 -19.53
C ILE A 79 -8.47 -5.83 -19.90
N LEU A 80 -7.99 -5.59 -21.12
CA LEU A 80 -7.63 -4.26 -21.60
C LEU A 80 -8.85 -3.38 -21.88
N ALA A 81 -10.03 -3.94 -22.08
CA ALA A 81 -11.25 -3.18 -22.42
C ALA A 81 -11.58 -2.13 -21.35
N GLU A 82 -11.27 -2.42 -20.08
CA GLU A 82 -11.55 -1.55 -18.93
C GLU A 82 -10.40 -0.61 -18.57
N LEU A 83 -9.22 -0.77 -19.20
CA LEU A 83 -8.00 -0.05 -18.85
C LEU A 83 -7.67 1.03 -19.89
N GLN A 84 -8.12 2.26 -19.63
CA GLN A 84 -8.09 3.36 -20.60
C GLN A 84 -6.70 3.72 -21.12
N ASN A 85 -5.70 3.69 -20.23
CA ASN A 85 -4.32 4.09 -20.51
C ASN A 85 -3.47 2.89 -20.93
N LEU A 86 -3.64 1.74 -20.25
CA LEU A 86 -2.86 0.52 -20.46
C LEU A 86 -3.22 -0.23 -21.76
N LYS A 87 -4.43 -0.09 -22.30
CA LYS A 87 -4.83 -0.75 -23.57
C LYS A 87 -3.92 -0.43 -24.75
N LYS A 88 -3.18 0.68 -24.70
CA LYS A 88 -2.19 1.08 -25.72
C LYS A 88 -0.88 0.27 -25.62
N TYR A 89 -0.67 -0.47 -24.54
CA TYR A 89 0.62 -1.08 -24.17
C TYR A 89 0.46 -2.56 -23.74
N PRO A 90 0.01 -3.47 -24.64
CA PRO A 90 -0.23 -4.87 -24.30
C PRO A 90 1.01 -5.62 -23.80
N GLU A 91 2.20 -5.26 -24.29
CA GLU A 91 3.47 -5.82 -23.80
C GLU A 91 3.71 -5.49 -22.33
N LEU A 92 3.44 -4.24 -21.91
CA LEU A 92 3.54 -3.84 -20.51
C LEU A 92 2.54 -4.58 -19.63
N VAL A 93 1.32 -4.79 -20.10
CA VAL A 93 0.30 -5.55 -19.37
C VAL A 93 0.70 -7.01 -19.19
N SER A 94 1.18 -7.65 -20.26
CA SER A 94 1.69 -9.03 -20.17
C SER A 94 2.85 -9.14 -19.17
N HIS A 95 3.83 -8.24 -19.21
CA HIS A 95 4.95 -8.28 -18.26
C HIS A 95 4.52 -7.96 -16.82
N ASN A 96 3.65 -6.98 -16.61
CA ASN A 96 3.14 -6.69 -15.26
C ASN A 96 2.37 -7.89 -14.69
N LEU A 97 1.51 -8.53 -15.49
CA LEU A 97 0.73 -9.68 -15.07
C LEU A 97 1.63 -10.90 -14.81
N ASN A 98 2.60 -11.17 -15.68
CA ASN A 98 3.60 -12.21 -15.44
C ASN A 98 4.36 -11.95 -14.14
N PHE A 99 4.81 -10.71 -13.90
CA PHE A 99 5.52 -10.36 -12.67
C PHE A 99 4.66 -10.57 -11.43
N PHE A 100 3.39 -10.15 -11.46
CA PHE A 100 2.42 -10.40 -10.41
C PHE A 100 2.24 -11.91 -10.12
N LEU A 101 2.09 -12.74 -11.16
CA LEU A 101 1.93 -14.19 -11.02
C LEU A 101 3.21 -14.88 -10.49
N ASN A 102 4.39 -14.40 -10.87
CA ASN A 102 5.66 -14.88 -10.30
C ASN A 102 5.77 -14.56 -8.81
N ILE A 103 5.34 -13.37 -8.37
CA ILE A 103 5.32 -13.02 -6.94
C ILE A 103 4.40 -13.94 -6.13
N LEU A 104 3.26 -14.34 -6.72
CA LEU A 104 2.35 -15.28 -6.09
C LEU A 104 2.87 -16.73 -6.05
N ASP A 105 3.97 -17.01 -6.76
CA ASP A 105 4.60 -18.35 -6.86
C ASP A 105 3.59 -19.44 -7.27
N LEU A 106 2.80 -19.14 -8.31
CA LEU A 106 1.77 -20.05 -8.80
C LEU A 106 2.37 -21.14 -9.71
N PRO A 107 1.78 -22.34 -9.77
CA PRO A 107 2.18 -23.34 -10.75
C PRO A 107 1.86 -22.87 -12.18
N LEU A 108 2.65 -23.34 -13.15
CA LEU A 108 2.46 -23.03 -14.57
C LEU A 108 1.26 -23.80 -15.15
N ASP A 109 0.07 -23.30 -14.86
CA ASP A 109 -1.20 -23.77 -15.42
C ASP A 109 -2.18 -22.60 -15.55
N ASP A 110 -3.42 -22.88 -15.96
CA ASP A 110 -4.44 -21.86 -16.23
C ASP A 110 -5.39 -21.59 -15.05
N ARG A 111 -5.17 -22.21 -13.88
CA ARG A 111 -6.08 -22.07 -12.73
C ARG A 111 -6.14 -20.65 -12.19
N TRP A 112 -5.06 -19.89 -12.30
CA TRP A 112 -5.01 -18.49 -11.86
C TRP A 112 -6.04 -17.59 -12.57
N LYS A 113 -6.60 -18.03 -13.70
CA LYS A 113 -7.64 -17.31 -14.44
C LYS A 113 -9.03 -17.42 -13.79
N VAL A 114 -9.33 -18.54 -13.13
CA VAL A 114 -10.71 -18.87 -12.71
C VAL A 114 -10.81 -19.29 -11.25
N ASP A 115 -9.79 -19.96 -10.71
CA ASP A 115 -9.82 -20.56 -9.39
C ASP A 115 -9.47 -19.54 -8.30
N LYS A 116 -9.99 -19.80 -7.11
CA LYS A 116 -9.46 -19.24 -5.88
C LYS A 116 -8.29 -20.11 -5.41
N ILE A 117 -7.13 -19.49 -5.24
CA ILE A 117 -5.88 -20.15 -4.89
C ILE A 117 -5.43 -19.62 -3.52
N LYS A 118 -4.95 -20.53 -2.68
CA LYS A 118 -4.34 -20.19 -1.41
C LYS A 118 -2.87 -19.88 -1.61
N VAL A 119 -2.44 -18.69 -1.23
CA VAL A 119 -1.05 -18.23 -1.32
C VAL A 119 -0.56 -17.76 0.06
N PRO A 120 0.74 -17.85 0.38
CA PRO A 120 1.26 -17.26 1.61
C PRO A 120 0.92 -15.75 1.68
N GLN A 121 0.58 -15.26 2.87
CA GLN A 121 0.25 -13.86 3.10
C GLN A 121 1.40 -12.95 2.67
N LYS A 122 2.66 -13.38 2.88
CA LYS A 122 3.83 -12.67 2.33
C LYS A 122 3.71 -12.47 0.82
N SER A 123 3.44 -13.53 0.06
CA SER A 123 3.30 -13.46 -1.40
C SER A 123 2.13 -12.59 -1.81
N PHE A 124 0.99 -12.70 -1.11
CA PHE A 124 -0.17 -11.84 -1.31
C PHE A 124 0.18 -10.36 -1.10
N LEU A 125 0.81 -10.01 0.03
CA LEU A 125 1.20 -8.64 0.33
C LEU A 125 2.24 -8.11 -0.69
N ARG A 126 3.23 -8.93 -1.07
CA ARG A 126 4.22 -8.57 -2.11
C ARG A 126 3.55 -8.31 -3.45
N SER A 127 2.52 -9.08 -3.80
CA SER A 127 1.85 -9.00 -5.10
C SER A 127 1.22 -7.64 -5.36
N PHE A 128 0.92 -6.85 -4.32
CA PHE A 128 0.43 -5.48 -4.45
C PHE A 128 1.47 -4.40 -4.11
N LEU A 129 2.42 -4.68 -3.20
CA LEU A 129 3.42 -3.68 -2.77
C LEU A 129 4.62 -3.60 -3.72
N VAL A 130 5.15 -4.74 -4.17
CA VAL A 130 6.37 -4.77 -5.00
C VAL A 130 6.13 -4.15 -6.37
N PRO A 131 5.01 -4.37 -7.09
CA PRO A 131 4.74 -3.65 -8.34
C PRO A 131 4.70 -2.13 -8.17
N LYS A 132 4.18 -1.62 -7.04
CA LYS A 132 4.20 -0.18 -6.73
C LYS A 132 5.63 0.35 -6.59
N TYR A 133 6.49 -0.41 -5.91
CA TYR A 133 7.90 -0.08 -5.76
C TYR A 133 8.60 -0.05 -7.12
N VAL A 134 8.42 -1.09 -7.96
CA VAL A 134 9.01 -1.17 -9.30
C VAL A 134 8.51 -0.03 -10.20
N ASN A 135 7.24 0.35 -10.07
CA ASN A 135 6.69 1.51 -10.79
C ASN A 135 7.40 2.81 -10.39
N LEU A 136 7.54 3.06 -9.08
CA LEU A 136 8.22 4.25 -8.57
C LEU A 136 9.71 4.27 -8.92
N GLU A 137 10.39 3.14 -8.83
CA GLU A 137 11.78 2.96 -9.25
C GLU A 137 11.95 3.32 -10.73
N SER A 138 11.11 2.75 -11.60
CA SER A 138 11.15 3.02 -13.05
C SER A 138 10.84 4.49 -13.36
N LEU A 139 9.99 5.14 -12.56
CA LEU A 139 9.66 6.55 -12.72
C LEU A 139 10.85 7.43 -12.31
N ALA A 140 11.53 7.09 -11.22
CA ALA A 140 12.74 7.77 -10.75
C ALA A 140 13.91 7.61 -11.72
N GLU A 141 14.06 6.44 -12.35
CA GLU A 141 15.03 6.23 -13.44
C GLU A 141 14.72 7.08 -14.68
N THR A 142 13.47 7.48 -14.88
CA THR A 142 13.03 8.25 -16.04
C THR A 142 13.16 9.75 -15.82
N LEU A 143 12.74 10.24 -14.65
CA LEU A 143 12.57 11.66 -14.36
C LEU A 143 13.57 12.21 -13.35
N GLY A 144 14.32 11.34 -12.69
CA GLY A 144 15.02 11.67 -11.46
C GLY A 144 14.12 11.56 -10.23
N ARG A 145 14.76 11.43 -9.06
CA ARG A 145 14.11 11.08 -7.80
C ARG A 145 13.03 12.09 -7.37
N THR A 146 13.35 13.37 -7.35
CA THR A 146 12.46 14.43 -6.84
C THR A 146 11.15 14.49 -7.61
N ASP A 147 11.23 14.49 -8.94
CA ASP A 147 10.07 14.58 -9.82
C ASP A 147 9.23 13.30 -9.77
N ALA A 148 9.88 12.14 -9.72
CA ALA A 148 9.19 10.87 -9.57
C ALA A 148 8.39 10.80 -8.28
N ILE A 149 8.97 11.21 -7.13
CA ILE A 149 8.25 11.25 -5.85
C ILE A 149 7.06 12.23 -5.91
N SER A 150 7.25 13.40 -6.51
CA SER A 150 6.20 14.40 -6.67
C SER A 150 5.02 13.86 -7.48
N ILE A 151 5.30 13.24 -8.64
CA ILE A 151 4.27 12.63 -9.50
C ILE A 151 3.62 11.44 -8.79
N TYR A 152 4.39 10.59 -8.12
CA TYR A 152 3.86 9.41 -7.45
C TYR A 152 2.90 9.76 -6.30
N LYS A 153 3.23 10.81 -5.52
CA LYS A 153 2.33 11.35 -4.49
C LYS A 153 1.02 11.86 -5.09
N LYS A 154 1.09 12.61 -6.21
CA LYS A 154 -0.11 13.07 -6.94
C LYS A 154 -0.93 11.89 -7.46
N TYR A 155 -0.27 10.86 -7.98
CA TYR A 155 -0.92 9.62 -8.41
C TYR A 155 -1.71 8.97 -7.27
N ILE A 156 -1.09 8.76 -6.09
CA ILE A 156 -1.79 8.12 -4.98
C ILE A 156 -3.00 8.96 -4.54
N THR A 157 -2.84 10.28 -4.44
CA THR A 157 -3.94 11.19 -4.12
C THR A 157 -5.07 11.07 -5.14
N ASN A 158 -4.79 11.19 -6.43
CA ASN A 158 -5.82 11.09 -7.48
C ASN A 158 -6.49 9.71 -7.49
N PHE A 159 -5.72 8.64 -7.33
CA PHE A 159 -6.24 7.28 -7.31
C PHE A 159 -7.20 7.07 -6.14
N LEU A 160 -6.83 7.49 -4.94
CA LEU A 160 -7.70 7.34 -3.77
C LEU A 160 -8.91 8.27 -3.85
N VAL A 161 -8.75 9.51 -4.29
CA VAL A 161 -9.91 10.38 -4.59
C VAL A 161 -10.86 9.69 -5.56
N SER A 162 -10.38 9.13 -6.67
CA SER A 162 -11.26 8.45 -7.65
C SER A 162 -12.00 7.21 -7.12
N ILE A 163 -11.55 6.63 -6.01
CA ILE A 163 -12.24 5.52 -5.34
C ILE A 163 -13.32 6.03 -4.39
N TYR A 164 -13.11 7.21 -3.80
CA TYR A 164 -13.90 7.75 -2.71
C TYR A 164 -14.70 9.02 -3.07
N GLU A 165 -14.64 9.50 -4.32
CA GLU A 165 -15.19 10.80 -4.75
C GLU A 165 -16.70 10.94 -4.52
N ASP A 166 -17.43 9.82 -4.57
CA ASP A 166 -18.88 9.74 -4.39
C ASP A 166 -19.31 9.17 -3.03
N GLN A 167 -18.37 8.97 -2.09
CA GLN A 167 -18.71 8.51 -0.75
C GLN A 167 -19.03 9.71 0.14
N GLU A 168 -20.22 9.73 0.73
CA GLU A 168 -20.50 10.62 1.86
C GLU A 168 -19.52 10.28 3.00
N ASP A 169 -19.12 11.29 3.80
CA ASP A 169 -18.19 11.09 4.93
C ASP A 169 -18.67 9.87 5.75
N GLU A 170 -17.89 8.79 5.77
CA GLU A 170 -18.31 7.52 6.39
C GLU A 170 -18.44 7.67 7.92
N VAL A 171 -17.74 8.65 8.51
CA VAL A 171 -17.74 8.91 9.95
C VAL A 171 -17.80 10.41 10.27
N GLU A 172 -18.63 10.78 11.25
CA GLU A 172 -18.85 12.19 11.63
C GLU A 172 -17.74 12.76 12.55
N ASP A 173 -17.18 11.93 13.43
CA ASP A 173 -16.22 12.34 14.46
C ASP A 173 -15.14 11.27 14.74
N LEU A 174 -14.10 11.66 15.49
CA LEU A 174 -13.00 10.75 15.83
C LEU A 174 -13.42 9.59 16.74
N LYS A 175 -14.53 9.71 17.47
CA LYS A 175 -15.05 8.65 18.32
C LYS A 175 -15.65 7.54 17.45
N SER A 176 -16.43 7.89 16.43
CA SER A 176 -16.95 6.94 15.44
C SER A 176 -15.81 6.26 14.67
N LEU A 177 -14.80 7.02 14.23
CA LEU A 177 -13.60 6.44 13.61
C LEU A 177 -12.87 5.47 14.55
N PHE A 178 -12.76 5.84 15.83
CA PHE A 178 -12.14 5.02 16.84
C PHE A 178 -12.90 3.70 17.07
N GLN A 179 -14.23 3.73 17.11
CA GLN A 179 -15.06 2.54 17.25
C GLN A 179 -14.88 1.58 16.07
N LYS A 180 -14.95 2.12 14.84
CA LYS A 180 -14.74 1.36 13.59
C LYS A 180 -13.40 0.61 13.60
N PHE A 181 -12.28 1.28 13.93
CA PHE A 181 -10.95 0.65 13.86
C PHE A 181 -10.56 -0.15 15.10
N PHE A 182 -11.01 0.24 16.29
CA PHE A 182 -10.48 -0.31 17.54
C PHE A 182 -11.48 -1.12 18.36
N GLU A 183 -12.79 -0.99 18.16
CA GLU A 183 -13.79 -1.70 18.98
C GLU A 183 -14.59 -2.76 18.22
N GLU A 184 -14.88 -2.54 16.94
CA GLU A 184 -15.79 -3.43 16.18
C GLU A 184 -15.10 -4.68 15.61
N GLU A 185 -13.83 -4.57 15.21
CA GLU A 185 -13.12 -5.68 14.57
C GLU A 185 -12.23 -6.44 15.57
N GLU A 186 -12.55 -7.70 15.84
CA GLU A 186 -11.60 -8.63 16.46
C GLU A 186 -10.46 -8.92 15.46
N PRO A 187 -9.18 -8.75 15.85
CA PRO A 187 -8.06 -9.02 14.95
C PRO A 187 -8.09 -10.47 14.48
N LYS A 188 -7.99 -10.69 13.17
CA LYS A 188 -7.84 -12.05 12.63
C LYS A 188 -6.49 -12.63 13.05
N GLU A 189 -6.36 -13.96 13.17
CA GLU A 189 -5.06 -14.57 13.49
C GLU A 189 -3.96 -14.28 12.45
N SER A 190 -4.36 -14.05 11.19
CA SER A 190 -3.47 -13.63 10.09
C SER A 190 -3.04 -12.17 10.20
N GLU A 191 -3.66 -11.38 11.06
CA GLU A 191 -3.39 -9.97 11.24
C GLU A 191 -2.40 -9.77 12.40
N SER A 192 -1.10 -9.85 12.11
CA SER A 192 -0.06 -9.48 13.08
C SER A 192 0.13 -7.96 13.12
N TRP A 193 -0.83 -7.27 13.72
CA TRP A 193 -0.66 -5.88 14.15
C TRP A 193 -0.79 -5.78 15.66
N VAL A 194 0.08 -4.96 16.26
CA VAL A 194 -0.02 -4.54 17.65
C VAL A 194 -0.11 -3.03 17.64
N VAL A 195 -1.21 -2.52 18.17
CA VAL A 195 -1.44 -1.08 18.27
C VAL A 195 -1.66 -0.69 19.72
N ILE A 196 -0.87 0.28 20.16
CA ILE A 196 -1.07 0.99 21.41
C ILE A 196 -1.86 2.25 21.10
N TYR A 197 -2.97 2.48 21.76
CA TYR A 197 -3.83 3.62 21.47
C TYR A 197 -4.42 4.22 22.74
N ARG A 198 -5.04 5.38 22.58
CA ARG A 198 -5.90 6.00 23.60
C ARG A 198 -7.20 6.45 22.97
N GLU A 199 -8.23 6.59 23.80
CA GLU A 199 -9.49 7.20 23.37
C GLU A 199 -9.26 8.62 22.82
N PRO A 200 -10.02 9.03 21.77
CA PRO A 200 -9.92 10.36 21.21
C PRO A 200 -10.14 11.43 22.28
N ALA A 201 -9.27 12.44 22.30
CA ALA A 201 -9.40 13.57 23.21
C ALA A 201 -8.85 14.84 22.57
N ALA A 202 -9.54 15.96 22.79
CA ALA A 202 -9.16 17.29 22.28
C ALA A 202 -8.85 17.29 20.76
N GLY A 203 -9.70 16.65 19.96
CA GLY A 203 -9.54 16.58 18.50
C GLY A 203 -8.40 15.69 18.02
N LYS A 204 -7.86 14.81 18.88
CA LYS A 204 -6.75 13.90 18.54
C LYS A 204 -7.06 12.46 18.89
N LEU A 205 -6.94 11.57 17.90
CA LEU A 205 -6.84 10.12 18.08
C LEU A 205 -5.38 9.73 17.91
N VAL A 206 -4.78 9.14 18.95
CA VAL A 206 -3.36 8.84 19.01
C VAL A 206 -3.18 7.33 19.08
N PHE A 207 -2.34 6.79 18.19
CA PHE A 207 -1.99 5.38 18.20
C PHE A 207 -0.57 5.13 17.71
N ARG A 208 0.05 4.05 18.20
CA ARG A 208 1.41 3.61 17.87
C ARG A 208 1.34 2.20 17.32
N LYS A 209 1.93 1.95 16.15
CA LYS A 209 2.10 0.60 15.59
C LYS A 209 3.50 0.12 15.90
N ASP A 210 3.64 -0.99 16.63
CA ASP A 210 4.96 -1.55 16.98
C ASP A 210 5.41 -2.62 15.97
N VAL A 211 4.54 -3.01 15.04
CA VAL A 211 4.79 -4.01 13.99
C VAL A 211 4.17 -3.51 12.68
N CYS A 212 4.85 -3.75 11.56
CA CYS A 212 4.36 -3.42 10.23
C CYS A 212 4.65 -4.56 9.25
N LEU A 213 3.64 -5.39 8.96
CA LEU A 213 3.77 -6.47 7.98
C LEU A 213 4.11 -5.97 6.58
N TRP A 214 3.75 -4.73 6.24
CA TRP A 214 4.07 -4.16 4.94
C TRP A 214 5.56 -3.89 4.79
N ASP A 215 6.20 -3.34 5.82
CA ASP A 215 7.65 -3.13 5.83
C ASP A 215 8.40 -4.47 5.87
N GLU A 216 7.98 -5.41 6.73
CA GLU A 216 8.60 -6.75 6.81
C GLU A 216 8.58 -7.46 5.44
N THR A 217 7.48 -7.29 4.70
CA THR A 217 7.29 -7.84 3.36
C THR A 217 8.20 -7.21 2.30
N LEU A 218 8.69 -5.99 2.53
CA LEU A 218 9.60 -5.26 1.63
C LEU A 218 11.02 -5.14 2.17
N SER A 219 11.36 -5.88 3.22
CA SER A 219 12.66 -5.81 3.91
C SER A 219 13.86 -6.04 3.00
N ASP A 220 13.69 -6.81 1.92
CA ASP A 220 14.71 -7.09 0.90
C ASP A 220 14.91 -5.95 -0.12
N LEU A 221 14.05 -4.93 -0.12
CA LEU A 221 14.16 -3.80 -1.05
C LEU A 221 15.03 -2.66 -0.48
N PRO A 222 15.94 -2.09 -1.28
CA PRO A 222 17.01 -1.23 -0.76
C PRO A 222 16.59 0.22 -0.48
N ASP A 223 15.58 0.78 -1.16
CA ASP A 223 15.23 2.19 -1.04
C ASP A 223 14.15 2.43 0.03
N GLU A 224 14.57 2.90 1.21
CA GLU A 224 13.71 3.18 2.36
C GLU A 224 12.64 4.24 2.09
N GLU A 225 12.95 5.28 1.30
CA GLU A 225 11.95 6.30 0.98
C GLU A 225 10.88 5.75 0.06
N PHE A 226 11.26 4.91 -0.91
CA PHE A 226 10.29 4.27 -1.78
C PHE A 226 9.44 3.26 -1.01
N LYS A 227 10.04 2.47 -0.11
CA LYS A 227 9.28 1.61 0.82
C LYS A 227 8.26 2.43 1.62
N TYR A 228 8.70 3.53 2.22
CA TYR A 228 7.80 4.46 2.93
C TYR A 228 6.67 4.99 2.04
N LEU A 229 6.95 5.38 0.79
CA LEU A 229 5.92 5.90 -0.11
C LEU A 229 4.90 4.83 -0.54
N VAL A 230 5.35 3.61 -0.81
CA VAL A 230 4.44 2.53 -1.25
C VAL A 230 3.62 1.96 -0.10
N CYS A 231 4.17 1.95 1.12
CA CYS A 231 3.50 1.47 2.32
C CYS A 231 2.67 2.58 2.97
N CYS A 232 3.25 3.73 3.31
CA CYS A 232 2.61 4.64 4.25
C CYS A 232 1.81 5.76 3.57
N TYR A 233 2.16 6.18 2.35
CA TYR A 233 1.56 7.39 1.76
C TYR A 233 0.05 7.24 1.49
N GLY A 234 -0.41 6.01 1.23
CA GLY A 234 -1.83 5.70 1.05
C GLY A 234 -2.67 5.94 2.32
N ASP A 235 -2.13 5.64 3.50
CA ASP A 235 -2.83 5.78 4.79
C ASP A 235 -3.29 7.23 5.03
N PHE A 236 -2.48 8.22 4.65
CA PHE A 236 -2.81 9.64 4.82
C PHE A 236 -4.07 10.04 4.05
N GLN A 237 -4.20 9.53 2.83
CA GLN A 237 -5.35 9.83 1.97
C GLN A 237 -6.55 8.96 2.36
N GLY A 238 -6.34 7.72 2.81
CA GLY A 238 -7.40 6.86 3.33
C GLY A 238 -8.08 7.44 4.57
N ILE A 239 -7.32 8.02 5.51
CA ILE A 239 -7.93 8.72 6.65
C ILE A 239 -8.73 9.95 6.20
N LYS A 240 -8.26 10.65 5.17
CA LYS A 240 -8.97 11.82 4.65
C LYS A 240 -10.26 11.45 3.92
N SER A 241 -10.38 10.24 3.36
CA SER A 241 -11.64 9.76 2.76
C SER A 241 -12.69 9.35 3.79
N GLU A 242 -12.28 8.99 5.01
CA GLU A 242 -13.22 8.72 6.12
C GLU A 242 -13.96 9.99 6.56
N ASN A 243 -13.23 11.11 6.61
CA ASN A 243 -13.78 12.44 6.78
C ASN A 243 -12.79 13.49 6.26
N LYS A 244 -13.24 14.43 5.43
CA LYS A 244 -12.35 15.46 4.85
C LYS A 244 -11.64 16.36 5.88
N HIS A 245 -12.16 16.43 7.11
CA HIS A 245 -11.59 17.20 8.21
C HIS A 245 -10.55 16.41 9.02
N PHE A 246 -10.36 15.12 8.72
CA PHE A 246 -9.37 14.29 9.37
C PHE A 246 -8.03 14.34 8.63
N ILE A 247 -6.97 14.60 9.39
CA ILE A 247 -5.59 14.61 8.89
C ILE A 247 -4.78 13.62 9.72
N LEU A 248 -4.20 12.62 9.07
CA LEU A 248 -3.19 11.77 9.66
C LEU A 248 -1.83 12.48 9.65
N THR A 249 -1.12 12.47 10.76
CA THR A 249 0.30 12.83 10.83
C THR A 249 1.11 11.63 11.34
N MET A 250 2.35 11.52 10.85
CA MET A 250 3.27 10.45 11.24
C MET A 250 4.72 10.95 11.16
N GLU A 251 5.38 11.13 12.30
CA GLU A 251 6.78 11.60 12.35
C GLU A 251 7.81 10.47 12.41
N HIS A 252 7.49 9.35 13.05
CA HIS A 252 8.33 8.16 13.14
C HIS A 252 7.63 7.00 12.44
N THR A 253 8.35 6.22 11.63
CA THR A 253 7.77 5.15 10.83
C THR A 253 8.71 3.95 10.72
N ILE A 254 8.18 2.74 10.94
CA ILE A 254 8.95 1.49 10.80
C ILE A 254 9.57 1.39 9.40
N ALA A 255 8.86 1.83 8.36
CA ALA A 255 9.35 1.83 6.97
C ALA A 255 10.60 2.69 6.72
N LYS A 256 10.96 3.58 7.65
CA LYS A 256 12.18 4.41 7.64
C LYS A 256 13.20 3.99 8.71
N GLY A 257 13.01 2.81 9.32
CA GLY A 257 13.91 2.26 10.33
C GLY A 257 13.61 2.67 11.78
N ASP A 258 12.53 3.41 12.04
CA ASP A 258 12.12 3.71 13.42
C ASP A 258 11.58 2.46 14.15
N PRO A 259 11.64 2.40 15.49
CA PRO A 259 11.13 1.26 16.25
C PRO A 259 9.60 1.12 16.23
N TYR A 260 8.86 2.15 15.80
CA TYR A 260 7.41 2.17 15.73
C TYR A 260 6.91 3.20 14.71
N CYS A 261 5.65 3.07 14.30
CA CYS A 261 4.93 4.16 13.62
C CYS A 261 4.18 5.00 14.66
N SER A 262 4.45 6.31 14.72
CA SER A 262 3.76 7.24 15.63
C SER A 262 2.64 7.95 14.89
N CYS A 263 1.39 7.57 15.10
CA CYS A 263 0.27 8.03 14.28
C CYS A 263 -0.68 8.92 15.07
N ILE A 264 -1.12 10.02 14.46
CA ILE A 264 -2.16 10.88 15.02
C ILE A 264 -3.16 11.25 13.94
N VAL A 265 -4.43 10.97 14.20
CA VAL A 265 -5.51 11.54 13.41
C VAL A 265 -6.01 12.78 14.12
N HIS A 266 -5.92 13.91 13.44
CA HIS A 266 -6.37 15.22 13.89
C HIS A 266 -7.72 15.54 13.26
N ASP A 267 -8.68 15.95 14.07
CA ASP A 267 -9.88 16.62 13.58
C ASP A 267 -9.61 18.11 13.49
N THR A 268 -9.41 18.60 12.28
CA THR A 268 -9.11 20.01 12.01
C THR A 268 -10.22 20.97 12.40
N ARG A 269 -11.44 20.53 12.70
CA ARG A 269 -12.47 21.41 13.26
C ARG A 269 -12.15 21.81 14.70
N ILE A 270 -11.30 21.04 15.38
CA ILE A 270 -10.93 21.18 16.80
C ILE A 270 -9.43 21.49 16.95
N ASP A 271 -8.55 20.78 16.23
CA ASP A 271 -7.09 20.91 16.33
C ASP A 271 -6.44 21.23 14.98
N TRP A 272 -6.22 22.52 14.72
CA TRP A 272 -5.56 23.00 13.50
C TRP A 272 -4.03 23.06 13.61
N ASN A 273 -3.44 22.90 14.80
CA ASN A 273 -1.99 23.03 14.95
C ASN A 273 -1.21 21.83 14.41
N LEU A 274 -1.88 20.68 14.25
CA LEU A 274 -1.31 19.42 13.76
C LEU A 274 0.00 19.01 14.47
N LYS A 275 0.18 19.48 15.71
CA LYS A 275 1.43 19.29 16.45
C LYS A 275 1.51 17.85 16.91
N HIS A 276 2.56 17.18 16.46
CA HIS A 276 2.92 15.85 16.87
C HIS A 276 3.64 15.88 18.24
N PRO A 277 3.36 14.96 19.18
CA PRO A 277 4.09 14.85 20.43
C PRO A 277 5.55 14.50 20.20
N SER A 278 6.39 14.89 21.16
CA SER A 278 7.82 14.60 21.15
C SER A 278 8.11 13.10 21.14
N LYS A 279 9.30 12.72 20.69
CA LYS A 279 9.78 11.35 20.78
C LYS A 279 9.69 10.78 22.21
N GLU A 280 10.05 11.59 23.22
CA GLU A 280 9.95 11.20 24.63
C GLU A 280 8.52 10.79 25.03
N TYR A 281 7.49 11.48 24.52
CA TYR A 281 6.11 11.06 24.76
C TYR A 281 5.88 9.64 24.24
N TRP A 282 6.27 9.36 23.00
CA TRP A 282 6.07 8.07 22.33
C TRP A 282 6.89 6.92 22.91
N ASP A 283 8.12 7.20 23.33
CA ASP A 283 8.98 6.23 24.02
C ASP A 283 8.37 5.79 25.36
N ASN A 284 7.56 6.65 25.99
CA ASN A 284 7.01 6.43 27.33
C ASN A 284 5.51 6.02 27.34
N ILE A 285 4.80 5.98 26.21
CA ILE A 285 3.37 5.61 26.22
C ILE A 285 3.12 4.16 26.62
N TRP A 286 4.07 3.27 26.30
CA TRP A 286 4.03 1.84 26.59
C TRP A 286 5.43 1.26 26.35
N PRO A 287 5.89 0.27 27.13
CA PRO A 287 7.16 -0.38 26.88
C PRO A 287 7.25 -0.82 25.42
N LEU A 288 8.38 -0.54 24.77
CA LEU A 288 8.65 -1.13 23.46
C LEU A 288 8.70 -2.64 23.66
N GLN A 289 7.74 -3.34 23.07
CA GLN A 289 7.80 -4.78 23.03
C GLN A 289 9.02 -5.13 22.18
N LYS A 290 10.04 -5.72 22.82
CA LYS A 290 11.17 -6.31 22.10
C LYS A 290 10.66 -7.59 21.45
N TRP A 291 9.95 -7.43 20.33
CA TRP A 291 9.74 -8.52 19.40
C TRP A 291 11.14 -8.97 19.01
N GLN A 292 11.54 -10.17 19.46
CA GLN A 292 12.90 -10.67 19.30
C GLN A 292 13.30 -10.44 17.84
N LYS A 293 14.22 -9.50 17.62
CA LYS A 293 14.85 -9.28 16.32
C LYS A 293 15.46 -10.63 15.96
N ARG A 294 14.91 -11.26 14.92
CA ARG A 294 15.48 -12.46 14.32
C ARG A 294 16.80 -12.05 13.67
N GLU A 295 17.89 -12.60 14.19
CA GLU A 295 19.07 -12.93 13.37
C GLU A 295 18.68 -13.92 12.27
#